data_AF-A0A816FVY2-F1
#
_entry.id   AF-A0A816FVY2-F1
#
_cell.length_a   1.000
_cell.length_b   1.000
_cell.length_c   1.000
_cell.angle_alpha   90.00
_cell.angle_beta   90.00
_cell.angle_gamma   90.00
#
_symmetry.space_group_name_H-M   'P 1'
#
loop_
_entity.id
_entity.type
_entity.pdbx_description
1 polymer ?
#
loop_
_entity_poly.entity_id
_entity_poly.type
_entity_poly.pdbx_seq_one_letter_code
_entity_poly.pdbx_strand_id
1 'polypeptide(L)'
;MPNFVQTQQYESSSESDDTMDQQNVQEKIKIKRNFDWIRDKCFSNDTDAQIAIKREEQWSRYFTNKVQDGVKVHYRCNKVKFRGTQCNAAIYLFYPHNSDEVILFRANNEHNHTDSSKHYFFSEEMKQNIQELFDMRLKPKKIYEVLEEKNFKITRNQVNNYLTQLRKQKFGPSSLSLGELESWCQEKHTVPQSDDESFVVSFHIHYEDDSDDDDEDVVDDGNKFRFFLSSKRLLQIASISTKLHADATYKLNWQGFPVLVVGTSDCDRKFHPFGLAVYTDEKEPEFEFIFKSISDGVNRITGSAFTPEVLIADGSGAIRNAFQKFFNRDKMVMCWSHMRRNVEKKLKSLKIDSKKTKEILDDIETLQLCESETVFRNVSSLFLKQWNKTEKEFTEYFENEWLTVLDSWYEGYNGAFTPSTNNQLEATNKVIKDEHTFRERHTLSRFLTVASDIVNKWSMSRNQNQTDPVVFSTEPTIPLAKWTNAYHFAKSSKSVLQLQSKRKGFIDYYIPTGDVANITKNEIQRYQRKQWTSSAQFKDLQFGIWKVTLPNIGSEWKNGFCNCPNFLKEYICKHVIGMAIGLKHCKPPSIAKDVPLGEKRKRGRPRKATQALLID
;
A
#
# COMPACT_ATOMS: atom_id res chain seq x y z
N MET A 1 -25.29 9.17 25.20
CA MET A 1 -25.86 8.38 24.09
C MET A 1 -24.92 8.51 22.90
N PRO A 2 -24.18 7.46 22.52
CA PRO A 2 -23.23 7.53 21.42
C PRO A 2 -23.96 7.27 20.10
N ASN A 3 -23.93 8.26 19.21
CA ASN A 3 -24.43 8.15 17.85
C ASN A 3 -23.49 7.24 17.05
N PHE A 4 -23.99 6.08 16.63
CA PHE A 4 -23.35 5.18 15.69
C PHE A 4 -23.25 5.88 14.32
N VAL A 5 -22.01 6.10 13.86
CA VAL A 5 -21.73 6.50 12.48
C VAL A 5 -21.86 5.26 11.62
N GLN A 6 -22.95 5.19 10.85
CA GLN A 6 -23.22 4.16 9.85
C GLN A 6 -22.15 4.22 8.75
N THR A 7 -21.29 3.21 8.67
CA THR A 7 -20.41 2.96 7.53
C THR A 7 -21.26 2.60 6.31
N GLN A 8 -21.30 3.50 5.33
CA GLN A 8 -22.01 3.27 4.06
C GLN A 8 -21.41 2.09 3.31
N GLN A 9 -22.23 1.05 3.12
CA GLN A 9 -21.98 -0.03 2.18
C GLN A 9 -21.81 0.56 0.78
N TYR A 10 -20.66 0.31 0.17
CA TYR A 10 -20.37 0.71 -1.20
C TYR A 10 -21.04 -0.28 -2.15
N GLU A 11 -22.23 0.06 -2.66
CA GLU A 11 -22.90 -0.69 -3.70
C GLU A 11 -22.06 -0.64 -5.00
N SER A 12 -21.58 -1.82 -5.39
CA SER A 12 -20.78 -2.01 -6.60
C SER A 12 -21.70 -2.09 -7.81
N SER A 13 -21.81 -1.00 -8.56
CA SER A 13 -22.36 -1.00 -9.92
C SER A 13 -21.35 -1.68 -10.86
N SER A 14 -21.55 -2.98 -11.10
CA SER A 14 -20.88 -3.69 -12.19
C SER A 14 -21.72 -3.55 -13.46
N GLU A 15 -21.26 -2.74 -14.40
CA GLU A 15 -21.75 -2.78 -15.79
C GLU A 15 -21.30 -4.11 -16.42
N SER A 16 -22.20 -5.10 -16.38
CA SER A 16 -22.11 -6.31 -17.19
C SER A 16 -22.73 -6.01 -18.56
N ASP A 17 -21.87 -5.89 -19.56
CA ASP A 17 -22.25 -5.70 -20.95
C ASP A 17 -22.66 -7.07 -21.55
N ASP A 18 -23.86 -7.54 -21.18
CA ASP A 18 -24.48 -8.76 -21.70
C ASP A 18 -25.37 -8.41 -22.92
N THR A 19 -24.76 -8.31 -24.09
CA THR A 19 -25.50 -8.34 -25.36
C THR A 19 -25.78 -9.79 -25.74
N MET A 20 -26.95 -10.30 -25.32
CA MET A 20 -27.51 -11.56 -25.79
C MET A 20 -28.16 -11.37 -27.17
N ASP A 21 -27.52 -11.90 -28.21
CA ASP A 21 -28.16 -12.10 -29.52
C ASP A 21 -29.32 -13.10 -29.39
N GLN A 22 -30.54 -12.61 -29.57
CA GLN A 22 -31.75 -13.41 -29.69
C GLN A 22 -31.82 -14.02 -31.09
N GLN A 23 -31.63 -15.34 -31.20
CA GLN A 23 -32.05 -16.09 -32.38
C GLN A 23 -32.91 -17.30 -32.00
N ASN A 24 -34.19 -17.16 -32.31
CA ASN A 24 -35.22 -18.16 -32.60
C ASN A 24 -35.07 -19.56 -31.97
N VAL A 25 -35.85 -19.78 -30.91
CA VAL A 25 -36.20 -21.12 -30.41
C VAL A 25 -37.31 -21.69 -31.29
N GLN A 26 -36.97 -22.54 -32.25
CA GLN A 26 -37.91 -23.56 -32.73
C GLN A 26 -37.79 -24.77 -31.81
N GLU A 27 -38.89 -25.14 -31.15
CA GLU A 27 -39.00 -26.35 -30.32
C GLU A 27 -38.74 -27.59 -31.17
N LYS A 28 -37.52 -28.15 -31.04
CA LYS A 28 -37.22 -29.48 -31.58
C LYS A 28 -37.73 -30.54 -30.59
N ILE A 29 -38.72 -31.29 -31.04
CA ILE A 29 -39.21 -32.52 -30.41
C ILE A 29 -38.01 -33.40 -30.02
N LYS A 30 -37.76 -33.59 -28.72
CA LYS A 30 -36.71 -34.49 -28.21
C LYS A 30 -37.11 -35.93 -28.49
N ILE A 31 -36.58 -36.51 -29.56
CA ILE A 31 -36.62 -37.96 -29.79
C ILE A 31 -35.87 -38.63 -28.63
N LYS A 32 -36.57 -39.40 -27.78
CA LYS A 32 -35.95 -40.27 -26.78
C LYS A 32 -35.11 -41.33 -27.52
N ARG A 33 -33.79 -41.25 -27.37
CA ARG A 33 -32.88 -42.29 -27.88
C ARG A 33 -33.01 -43.51 -26.97
N ASN A 34 -33.47 -44.63 -27.54
CA ASN A 34 -33.48 -45.90 -26.82
C ASN A 34 -32.11 -46.56 -27.01
N PHE A 35 -31.45 -46.91 -25.91
CA PHE A 35 -30.15 -47.55 -25.92
C PHE A 35 -30.27 -48.94 -25.31
N ASP A 36 -29.82 -49.96 -26.03
CA ASP A 36 -29.64 -51.30 -25.48
C ASP A 36 -28.27 -51.35 -24.80
N TRP A 37 -28.27 -51.43 -23.47
CA TRP A 37 -27.08 -51.35 -22.64
C TRP A 37 -26.54 -52.75 -22.32
N ILE A 38 -25.27 -52.97 -22.63
CA ILE A 38 -24.56 -54.21 -22.36
C ILE A 38 -23.57 -53.95 -21.22
N ARG A 39 -23.55 -54.85 -20.23
CA ARG A 39 -22.53 -54.85 -19.17
C ARG A 39 -21.18 -55.23 -19.79
N ASP A 40 -20.22 -54.32 -19.77
CA ASP A 40 -18.91 -54.51 -20.39
C ASP A 40 -17.87 -54.96 -19.36
N LYS A 41 -17.61 -54.14 -18.34
CA LYS A 41 -16.56 -54.39 -17.35
C LYS A 41 -17.00 -54.05 -15.93
N CYS A 42 -16.39 -54.71 -14.96
CA CYS A 42 -16.54 -54.44 -13.54
C CYS A 42 -15.17 -54.02 -12.99
N PHE A 43 -15.13 -52.94 -12.20
CA PHE A 43 -13.93 -52.41 -11.57
C PHE A 43 -14.10 -52.46 -10.06
N SER A 44 -13.01 -52.68 -9.32
CA SER A 44 -13.04 -52.77 -7.86
C SER A 44 -13.16 -51.41 -7.15
N ASN A 45 -12.91 -50.30 -7.85
CA ASN A 45 -13.00 -48.94 -7.32
C ASN A 45 -13.21 -47.90 -8.46
N ASP A 46 -13.60 -46.67 -8.12
CA ASP A 46 -13.80 -45.58 -9.08
C ASP A 46 -12.52 -45.20 -9.84
N THR A 47 -11.37 -45.23 -9.18
CA THR A 47 -10.11 -44.78 -9.77
C THR A 47 -9.77 -45.61 -11.00
N ASP A 48 -9.89 -46.94 -10.91
CA ASP A 48 -9.64 -47.86 -12.02
C ASP A 48 -10.66 -47.68 -13.16
N ALA A 49 -11.92 -47.42 -12.83
CA ALA A 49 -12.98 -47.16 -13.81
C ALA A 49 -12.71 -45.84 -14.57
N GLN A 50 -12.31 -44.76 -13.88
CA GLN A 50 -11.96 -43.49 -14.52
C GLN A 50 -10.70 -43.62 -15.39
N ILE A 51 -9.69 -44.36 -14.94
CA ILE A 51 -8.48 -44.63 -15.74
C ILE A 51 -8.85 -45.37 -17.03
N ALA A 52 -9.70 -46.40 -16.94
CA ALA A 52 -10.13 -47.18 -18.11
C ALA A 52 -10.87 -46.32 -19.13
N ILE A 53 -11.83 -45.49 -18.70
CA ILE A 53 -12.53 -44.55 -19.61
C ILE A 53 -11.58 -43.54 -20.22
N LYS A 54 -10.65 -43.00 -19.43
CA LYS A 54 -9.69 -41.99 -19.88
C LYS A 54 -8.72 -42.55 -20.93
N ARG A 55 -8.30 -43.82 -20.81
CA ARG A 55 -7.44 -44.52 -21.78
C ARG A 55 -8.10 -44.70 -23.15
N GLU A 56 -9.43 -44.72 -23.22
CA GLU A 56 -10.14 -44.82 -24.50
C GLU A 56 -10.17 -43.51 -25.28
N GLU A 57 -9.86 -42.36 -24.64
CA GLU A 57 -9.73 -41.02 -25.24
C GLU A 57 -10.95 -40.53 -26.08
N GLN A 58 -12.07 -41.24 -26.02
CA GLN A 58 -13.25 -41.02 -26.86
C GLN A 58 -14.47 -40.49 -26.11
N TRP A 59 -14.37 -40.34 -24.78
CA TRP A 59 -15.52 -40.07 -23.91
C TRP A 59 -15.40 -38.75 -23.15
N SER A 60 -16.54 -38.11 -22.92
CA SER A 60 -16.67 -36.95 -22.03
C SER A 60 -17.92 -37.10 -21.18
N ARG A 61 -17.83 -36.75 -19.90
CA ARG A 61 -18.95 -36.81 -18.95
C ARG A 61 -20.11 -35.93 -19.46
N TYR A 62 -21.32 -36.47 -19.43
CA TYR A 62 -22.50 -35.82 -19.98
C TYR A 62 -23.48 -35.39 -18.90
N PHE A 63 -24.05 -36.35 -18.15
CA PHE A 63 -24.91 -36.08 -17.00
C PHE A 63 -24.84 -37.23 -16.00
N THR A 64 -25.35 -36.97 -14.79
CA THR A 64 -25.43 -37.98 -13.73
C THR A 64 -26.90 -38.16 -13.35
N ASN A 65 -27.33 -39.41 -13.19
CA ASN A 65 -28.68 -39.77 -12.80
C ASN A 65 -28.64 -40.60 -11.52
N LYS A 66 -29.42 -40.23 -10.50
CA LYS A 66 -29.53 -41.00 -9.26
C LYS A 66 -30.71 -41.98 -9.39
N VAL A 67 -30.47 -43.25 -9.14
CA VAL A 67 -31.49 -44.32 -9.15
C VAL A 67 -31.57 -44.96 -7.76
N GLN A 68 -32.63 -45.72 -7.48
CA GLN A 68 -32.82 -46.35 -6.15
C GLN A 68 -31.61 -47.21 -5.73
N ASP A 69 -31.00 -47.91 -6.69
CA ASP A 69 -29.91 -48.85 -6.42
C ASP A 69 -28.50 -48.23 -6.54
N GLY A 70 -28.37 -46.94 -6.83
CA GLY A 70 -27.07 -46.31 -7.02
C GLY A 70 -27.05 -45.05 -7.89
N VAL A 71 -25.85 -44.67 -8.36
CA VAL A 71 -25.64 -43.51 -9.23
C VAL A 71 -25.19 -43.96 -10.62
N LYS A 72 -25.80 -43.42 -11.68
CA LYS A 72 -25.39 -43.61 -13.08
C LYS A 72 -24.71 -42.36 -13.61
N VAL A 73 -23.44 -42.46 -14.00
CA VAL A 73 -22.70 -41.36 -14.65
C VAL A 73 -22.59 -41.65 -16.13
N HIS A 74 -23.32 -40.89 -16.95
CA HIS A 74 -23.34 -41.07 -18.40
C HIS A 74 -22.23 -40.28 -19.08
N TYR A 75 -21.63 -40.89 -20.11
CA TYR A 75 -20.62 -40.28 -20.97
C TYR A 75 -21.09 -40.32 -22.42
N ARG A 76 -20.68 -39.31 -23.17
CA ARG A 76 -20.94 -39.17 -24.60
C ARG A 76 -19.63 -39.17 -25.38
N CYS A 77 -19.69 -39.46 -26.67
CA CYS A 77 -18.54 -39.32 -27.55
C CYS A 77 -18.05 -37.87 -27.58
N ASN A 78 -16.74 -37.67 -27.38
CA ASN A 78 -16.11 -36.34 -27.32
C ASN A 78 -15.74 -35.77 -28.70
N LYS A 79 -15.82 -36.59 -29.76
CA LYS A 79 -15.54 -36.20 -31.16
C LYS A 79 -16.66 -35.37 -31.79
N VAL A 80 -17.82 -35.26 -31.13
CA VAL A 80 -18.96 -34.44 -31.57
C VAL A 80 -19.26 -33.28 -30.61
N LYS A 81 -19.64 -32.12 -31.15
CA LYS A 81 -19.96 -30.91 -30.37
C LYS A 81 -21.12 -31.15 -29.39
N PHE A 82 -21.06 -30.57 -28.19
CA PHE A 82 -22.07 -30.72 -27.14
C PHE A 82 -23.48 -30.28 -27.55
N ARG A 83 -23.60 -29.19 -28.32
CA ARG A 83 -24.88 -28.63 -28.78
C ARG A 83 -25.24 -29.02 -30.23
N GLY A 84 -24.61 -30.07 -30.78
CA GLY A 84 -24.86 -30.54 -32.15
C GLY A 84 -25.55 -31.91 -32.20
N THR A 85 -25.66 -32.49 -33.40
CA THR A 85 -26.12 -33.88 -33.58
C THR A 85 -25.19 -34.82 -32.81
N GLN A 86 -25.73 -35.49 -31.78
CA GLN A 86 -24.93 -36.35 -30.91
C GLN A 86 -24.68 -37.71 -31.56
N CYS A 87 -23.48 -38.24 -31.32
CA CYS A 87 -23.07 -39.60 -31.69
C CYS A 87 -24.02 -40.65 -31.10
N ASN A 88 -24.18 -41.78 -31.78
CA ASN A 88 -25.02 -42.89 -31.32
C ASN A 88 -24.34 -43.77 -30.28
N ALA A 89 -23.00 -43.82 -30.25
CA ALA A 89 -22.28 -44.51 -29.17
C ALA A 89 -22.36 -43.74 -27.83
N ALA A 90 -22.60 -44.47 -26.74
CA ALA A 90 -22.69 -43.95 -25.38
C ALA A 90 -22.23 -45.01 -24.37
N ILE A 91 -21.69 -44.55 -23.23
CA ILE A 91 -21.35 -45.42 -22.10
C ILE A 91 -21.88 -44.82 -20.80
N TYR A 92 -22.04 -45.61 -19.75
CA TYR A 92 -22.21 -45.10 -18.40
C TYR A 92 -21.53 -45.98 -17.36
N LEU A 93 -21.10 -45.35 -16.27
CA LEU A 93 -20.66 -46.03 -15.06
C LEU A 93 -21.83 -46.11 -14.07
N PHE A 94 -22.02 -47.28 -13.48
CA PHE A 94 -22.96 -47.50 -12.39
C PHE A 94 -22.20 -47.72 -11.09
N TYR A 95 -22.59 -46.95 -10.07
CA TYR A 95 -22.06 -46.96 -8.71
C TYR A 95 -23.16 -47.49 -7.78
N PRO A 96 -23.14 -48.77 -7.39
CA PRO A 96 -24.09 -49.33 -6.44
C PRO A 96 -23.94 -48.65 -5.06
N HIS A 97 -25.03 -48.48 -4.32
CA HIS A 97 -24.96 -47.85 -2.99
C HIS A 97 -24.23 -48.70 -1.92
N ASN A 98 -24.21 -50.01 -2.10
CA ASN A 98 -23.72 -50.98 -1.10
C ASN A 98 -22.38 -51.61 -1.49
N SER A 99 -21.65 -51.04 -2.45
CA SER A 99 -20.40 -51.60 -2.95
C SER A 99 -19.50 -50.50 -3.52
N ASP A 100 -18.19 -50.66 -3.36
CA ASP A 100 -17.18 -49.83 -4.03
C ASP A 100 -16.93 -50.27 -5.49
N GLU A 101 -17.57 -51.36 -5.92
CA GLU A 101 -17.49 -51.83 -7.30
C GLU A 101 -18.17 -50.88 -8.27
N VAL A 102 -17.52 -50.60 -9.40
CA VAL A 102 -18.07 -49.74 -10.44
C VAL A 102 -18.27 -50.54 -11.72
N ILE A 103 -19.49 -50.53 -12.25
CA ILE A 103 -19.86 -51.32 -13.44
C ILE A 103 -19.97 -50.42 -14.66
N LEU A 104 -19.23 -50.73 -15.72
CA LEU A 104 -19.30 -50.04 -16.99
C LEU A 104 -20.31 -50.71 -17.93
N PHE A 105 -21.23 -49.91 -18.44
CA PHE A 105 -22.19 -50.30 -19.47
C PHE A 105 -21.92 -49.55 -20.76
N ARG A 106 -21.99 -50.25 -21.88
CA ARG A 106 -21.87 -49.66 -23.22
C ARG A 106 -23.16 -49.86 -24.01
N ALA A 107 -23.57 -48.84 -24.73
CA ALA A 107 -24.64 -48.97 -25.70
C ALA A 107 -24.16 -49.80 -26.89
N ASN A 108 -25.01 -50.67 -27.44
CA ASN A 108 -24.70 -51.51 -28.61
C ASN A 108 -24.61 -50.72 -29.94
N ASN A 109 -24.63 -49.39 -29.88
CA ASN A 109 -24.63 -48.52 -31.05
C ASN A 109 -23.20 -48.11 -31.41
N GLU A 110 -22.83 -48.24 -32.68
CA GLU A 110 -21.54 -47.78 -33.20
C GLU A 110 -21.46 -46.25 -33.34
N HIS A 111 -20.23 -45.74 -33.46
CA HIS A 111 -19.98 -44.33 -33.73
C HIS A 111 -20.43 -43.97 -35.16
N ASN A 112 -21.27 -42.95 -35.29
CA ASN A 112 -21.84 -42.49 -36.58
C ASN A 112 -21.30 -41.12 -37.02
N HIS A 113 -20.02 -40.87 -36.79
CA HIS A 113 -19.34 -39.63 -37.17
C HIS A 113 -17.98 -39.96 -37.81
N THR A 114 -17.54 -39.13 -38.76
CA THR A 114 -16.18 -39.19 -39.30
C THR A 114 -15.25 -38.38 -38.40
N ASP A 115 -14.11 -38.96 -38.05
CA ASP A 115 -13.16 -38.46 -37.04
C ASP A 115 -12.68 -37.04 -37.41
N SER A 116 -13.38 -36.03 -36.90
CA SER A 116 -13.14 -34.62 -37.20
C SER A 116 -12.58 -33.94 -35.96
N SER A 117 -11.43 -34.42 -35.49
CA SER A 117 -10.74 -33.86 -34.35
C SER A 117 -9.97 -32.59 -34.74
N LYS A 118 -10.61 -31.41 -34.66
CA LYS A 118 -9.88 -30.15 -34.51
C LYS A 118 -9.47 -29.99 -33.03
N HIS A 119 -8.45 -30.74 -32.60
CA HIS A 119 -7.77 -30.44 -31.34
C HIS A 119 -6.81 -29.27 -31.56
N TYR A 120 -7.21 -28.07 -31.13
CA TYR A 120 -6.28 -26.94 -31.01
C TYR A 120 -5.47 -27.11 -29.73
N PHE A 121 -4.40 -27.90 -29.78
CA PHE A 121 -3.38 -27.91 -28.73
C PHE A 121 -2.48 -26.68 -28.88
N PHE A 122 -2.09 -26.08 -27.74
CA PHE A 122 -0.98 -25.14 -27.71
C PHE A 122 0.29 -25.83 -28.20
N SER A 123 1.04 -25.23 -29.13
CA SER A 123 2.40 -25.67 -29.42
C SER A 123 3.30 -25.39 -28.20
N GLU A 124 4.40 -26.14 -28.06
CA GLU A 124 5.36 -25.91 -26.98
C GLU A 124 5.97 -24.50 -27.04
N GLU A 125 6.20 -23.99 -28.25
CA GLU A 125 6.63 -22.61 -28.48
C GLU A 125 5.60 -21.59 -27.94
N MET A 126 4.30 -21.82 -28.15
CA MET A 126 3.26 -20.95 -27.62
C MET A 126 3.20 -20.98 -26.09
N LYS A 127 3.36 -22.17 -25.49
CA LYS A 127 3.38 -22.33 -24.03
C LYS A 127 4.56 -21.58 -23.42
N GLN A 128 5.75 -21.74 -24.00
CA GLN A 128 6.96 -21.05 -23.54
C GLN A 128 6.83 -19.53 -23.66
N ASN A 129 6.31 -19.02 -24.78
CA ASN A 129 6.04 -17.59 -24.92
C ASN A 129 5.02 -17.07 -23.89
N ILE A 130 3.93 -17.79 -23.64
CA ILE A 130 2.95 -17.38 -22.62
C ILE A 130 3.59 -17.41 -21.22
N GLN A 131 4.42 -18.42 -20.93
CA GLN A 131 5.14 -18.54 -19.66
C GLN A 131 6.10 -17.37 -19.44
N GLU A 132 6.93 -17.03 -20.43
CA GLU A 132 7.86 -15.90 -20.36
C GLU A 132 7.11 -14.58 -20.14
N LEU A 133 6.03 -14.34 -20.91
CA LEU A 133 5.22 -13.13 -20.76
C LEU A 133 4.49 -13.08 -19.41
N PHE A 134 4.12 -14.24 -18.86
CA PHE A 134 3.55 -14.38 -17.52
C PHE A 134 4.60 -14.13 -16.43
N ASP A 135 5.83 -14.57 -16.60
CA ASP A 135 6.94 -14.32 -15.67
C ASP A 135 7.43 -12.87 -15.73
N MET A 136 7.34 -12.23 -16.90
CA MET A 136 7.43 -10.76 -17.08
C MET A 136 6.22 -10.01 -16.52
N ARG A 137 5.22 -10.74 -16.00
CA ARG A 137 4.04 -10.23 -15.31
C ARG A 137 3.14 -9.33 -16.16
N LEU A 138 3.01 -9.64 -17.45
CA LEU A 138 2.10 -8.91 -18.35
C LEU A 138 0.64 -9.29 -18.10
N LYS A 139 -0.26 -8.31 -18.32
CA LYS A 139 -1.71 -8.54 -18.20
C LYS A 139 -2.21 -9.46 -19.33
N PRO A 140 -3.27 -10.27 -19.10
CA PRO A 140 -3.80 -11.21 -20.10
C PRO A 140 -4.09 -10.57 -21.47
N LYS A 141 -4.63 -9.34 -21.47
CA LYS A 141 -4.88 -8.57 -22.69
C LYS A 141 -3.58 -8.31 -23.46
N LYS A 142 -2.51 -7.90 -22.77
CA LYS A 142 -1.23 -7.60 -23.41
C LYS A 142 -0.52 -8.86 -23.87
N ILE A 143 -0.63 -9.95 -23.11
CA ILE A 143 -0.15 -11.28 -23.53
C ILE A 143 -0.84 -11.69 -24.84
N TYR A 144 -2.16 -11.52 -24.94
CA TYR A 144 -2.89 -11.81 -26.17
C TYR A 144 -2.42 -10.94 -27.35
N GLU A 145 -2.29 -9.62 -27.17
CA GLU A 145 -1.80 -8.70 -28.20
C GLU A 145 -0.40 -9.10 -28.73
N VAL A 146 0.52 -9.46 -27.83
CA VAL A 146 1.88 -9.89 -28.21
C VAL A 146 1.86 -11.22 -28.97
N LEU A 147 0.96 -12.14 -28.63
CA LEU A 147 0.82 -13.42 -29.35
C LEU A 147 0.17 -13.24 -30.73
N GLU A 148 -0.75 -12.28 -30.86
CA GLU A 148 -1.37 -11.90 -32.12
C GLU A 148 -0.36 -11.24 -33.06
N GLU A 149 0.50 -10.35 -32.53
CA GLU A 149 1.64 -9.76 -33.26
C GLU A 149 2.64 -10.82 -33.74
N LYS A 150 2.80 -11.91 -32.99
CA LYS A 150 3.62 -13.08 -33.36
C LYS A 150 2.92 -14.06 -34.31
N ASN A 151 1.75 -13.70 -34.87
CA ASN A 151 0.95 -14.52 -35.79
C ASN A 151 0.46 -15.87 -35.21
N PHE A 152 0.35 -16.00 -33.87
CA PHE A 152 -0.23 -17.20 -33.28
C PHE A 152 -1.77 -17.18 -33.37
N LYS A 153 -2.36 -18.25 -33.90
CA LYS A 153 -3.84 -18.42 -33.94
C LYS A 153 -4.35 -18.89 -32.58
N ILE A 154 -4.71 -17.96 -31.72
CA ILE A 154 -5.15 -18.21 -30.34
C ILE A 154 -6.37 -17.36 -29.98
N THR A 155 -7.25 -17.87 -29.13
CA THR A 155 -8.38 -17.10 -28.58
C THR A 155 -8.06 -16.54 -27.19
N ARG A 156 -8.70 -15.42 -26.80
CA ARG A 156 -8.57 -14.86 -25.45
C ARG A 156 -8.91 -15.86 -24.33
N ASN A 157 -9.91 -16.73 -24.55
CA ASN A 157 -10.29 -17.77 -23.59
C ASN A 157 -9.21 -18.83 -23.42
N GLN A 158 -8.51 -19.22 -24.50
CA GLN A 158 -7.39 -20.14 -24.41
C GLN A 158 -6.24 -19.54 -23.60
N VAL A 159 -5.87 -18.28 -23.85
CA VAL A 159 -4.87 -17.56 -23.04
C VAL A 159 -5.28 -17.55 -21.56
N ASN A 160 -6.51 -17.15 -21.25
CA ASN A 160 -7.00 -17.08 -19.88
C ASN A 160 -7.02 -18.45 -19.18
N ASN A 161 -7.40 -19.52 -19.89
CA ASN A 161 -7.39 -20.88 -19.36
C ASN A 161 -5.96 -21.34 -19.06
N TYR A 162 -5.02 -21.10 -19.97
CA TYR A 162 -3.62 -21.47 -19.74
C TYR A 162 -2.98 -20.65 -18.63
N LEU A 163 -3.23 -19.33 -18.58
CA LEU A 163 -2.82 -18.49 -17.45
C LEU A 163 -3.44 -18.95 -16.12
N THR A 164 -4.67 -19.47 -16.13
CA THR A 164 -5.28 -20.06 -14.93
C THR A 164 -4.53 -21.31 -14.47
N GLN A 165 -4.07 -22.15 -15.41
CA GLN A 165 -3.22 -23.30 -15.12
C GLN A 165 -1.84 -22.88 -14.59
N LEU A 166 -1.18 -21.90 -15.21
CA LEU A 166 0.09 -21.36 -14.75
C LEU A 166 0.00 -20.74 -13.36
N ARG A 167 -1.06 -19.96 -13.10
CA ARG A 167 -1.36 -19.43 -11.77
C ARG A 167 -1.58 -20.55 -10.75
N LYS A 168 -2.24 -21.65 -11.14
CA LYS A 168 -2.42 -22.82 -10.25
C LYS A 168 -1.11 -23.54 -9.97
N GLN A 169 -0.22 -23.67 -10.96
CA GLN A 169 1.11 -24.25 -10.77
C GLN A 169 2.01 -23.37 -9.89
N LYS A 170 2.01 -22.06 -10.12
CA LYS A 170 2.88 -21.11 -9.42
C LYS A 170 2.39 -20.74 -8.02
N PHE A 171 1.07 -20.64 -7.82
CA PHE A 171 0.47 -20.09 -6.60
C PHE A 171 -0.50 -21.05 -5.90
N GLY A 172 -0.66 -22.28 -6.38
CA GLY A 172 -1.53 -23.28 -5.76
C GLY A 172 -3.03 -23.17 -6.10
N PRO A 173 -3.87 -23.98 -5.41
CA PRO A 173 -5.32 -24.03 -5.63
C PRO A 173 -6.04 -22.71 -5.31
N SER A 174 -7.27 -22.55 -5.80
CA SER A 174 -8.06 -21.32 -5.64
C SER A 174 -8.83 -21.24 -4.32
N SER A 175 -9.16 -22.37 -3.72
CA SER A 175 -9.82 -22.46 -2.41
C SER A 175 -8.78 -22.74 -1.32
N LEU A 176 -8.96 -22.14 -0.14
CA LEU A 176 -8.18 -22.40 1.06
C LEU A 176 -9.17 -22.57 2.22
N SER A 177 -9.09 -23.67 2.96
CA SER A 177 -9.79 -23.82 4.24
C SER A 177 -9.01 -23.15 5.38
N LEU A 178 -9.65 -22.91 6.52
CA LEU A 178 -8.96 -22.37 7.71
C LEU A 178 -7.89 -23.35 8.24
N GLY A 179 -8.15 -24.65 8.20
CA GLY A 179 -7.16 -25.67 8.57
C GLY A 179 -5.96 -25.70 7.63
N GLU A 180 -6.16 -25.47 6.32
CA GLU A 180 -5.05 -25.32 5.37
C GLU A 180 -4.26 -24.03 5.62
N LEU A 181 -4.94 -22.93 5.96
CA LEU A 181 -4.29 -21.67 6.35
C LEU A 181 -3.47 -21.85 7.64
N GLU A 182 -4.02 -22.55 8.62
CA GLU A 182 -3.33 -22.87 9.88
C GLU A 182 -2.08 -23.70 9.64
N SER A 183 -2.20 -24.77 8.85
CA SER A 183 -1.07 -25.62 8.47
C SER A 183 0.02 -24.81 7.78
N TRP A 184 -0.35 -23.91 6.86
CA TRP A 184 0.61 -23.03 6.19
C TRP A 184 1.29 -22.06 7.16
N CYS A 185 0.53 -21.47 8.08
CA CYS A 185 1.07 -20.58 9.10
C CYS A 185 2.05 -21.30 10.03
N GLN A 186 1.71 -22.52 10.47
CA GLN A 186 2.56 -23.37 11.30
C GLN A 186 3.86 -23.75 10.58
N GLU A 187 3.77 -24.20 9.32
CA GLU A 187 4.94 -24.54 8.49
C GLU A 187 5.89 -23.35 8.36
N LYS A 188 5.33 -22.15 8.13
CA LYS A 188 6.09 -20.91 7.95
C LYS A 188 6.42 -20.18 9.26
N HIS A 189 6.09 -20.72 10.43
CA HIS A 189 6.34 -20.04 11.71
C HIS A 189 7.80 -20.10 12.16
N THR A 190 8.54 -21.12 11.68
CA THR A 190 9.93 -21.33 12.05
C THR A 190 10.80 -20.20 11.48
N VAL A 191 11.67 -19.64 12.31
CA VAL A 191 12.60 -18.60 11.88
C VAL A 191 13.58 -19.19 10.86
N PRO A 192 13.63 -18.66 9.62
CA PRO A 192 14.45 -19.24 8.56
C PRO A 192 15.94 -19.01 8.82
N GLN A 193 16.82 -19.72 8.10
CA GLN A 193 18.26 -19.46 8.21
C GLN A 193 18.64 -18.14 7.54
N SER A 194 18.14 -17.91 6.32
CA SER A 194 18.37 -16.69 5.57
C SER A 194 17.73 -15.47 6.24
N ASP A 195 18.43 -14.34 6.25
CA ASP A 195 17.89 -13.08 6.76
C ASP A 195 16.80 -12.49 5.87
N ASP A 196 16.82 -12.86 4.59
CA ASP A 196 15.97 -12.30 3.55
C ASP A 196 14.72 -13.14 3.27
N GLU A 197 14.62 -14.33 3.86
CA GLU A 197 13.47 -15.22 3.72
C GLU A 197 12.33 -14.81 4.66
N SER A 198 11.12 -14.77 4.10
CA SER A 198 9.89 -14.44 4.79
C SER A 198 9.38 -15.60 5.64
N PHE A 199 8.86 -15.30 6.82
CA PHE A 199 8.24 -16.25 7.72
C PHE A 199 7.07 -15.61 8.48
N VAL A 200 6.19 -16.44 9.03
CA VAL A 200 5.06 -16.04 9.86
C VAL A 200 5.56 -15.80 11.27
N VAL A 201 5.61 -14.53 11.68
CA VAL A 201 6.10 -14.13 13.00
C VAL A 201 5.14 -14.60 14.10
N SER A 202 3.84 -14.43 13.85
CA SER A 202 2.74 -14.83 14.74
C SER A 202 1.48 -15.03 13.91
N PHE A 203 0.58 -15.90 14.37
CA PHE A 203 -0.75 -16.10 13.81
C PHE A 203 -1.74 -16.49 14.90
N HIS A 204 -3.03 -16.26 14.67
CA HIS A 204 -4.13 -16.74 15.48
C HIS A 204 -5.30 -17.08 14.54
N ILE A 205 -5.88 -18.26 14.73
CA ILE A 205 -7.00 -18.77 13.94
C ILE A 205 -8.03 -19.27 14.95
N HIS A 206 -9.26 -18.79 14.81
CA HIS A 206 -10.40 -19.12 15.65
C HIS A 206 -11.47 -19.78 14.78
N TYR A 207 -11.89 -20.96 15.20
CA TYR A 207 -12.98 -21.70 14.59
C TYR A 207 -14.26 -21.41 15.39
N GLU A 208 -15.41 -21.37 14.73
CA GLU A 208 -16.69 -21.48 15.44
C GLU A 208 -16.70 -22.83 16.16
N ASP A 209 -16.56 -22.83 17.49
CA ASP A 209 -16.83 -24.03 18.28
C ASP A 209 -18.35 -24.15 18.42
N ASP A 210 -18.93 -25.28 18.03
CA ASP A 210 -20.32 -25.70 18.32
C ASP A 210 -20.49 -25.98 19.84
N SER A 211 -19.99 -25.11 20.73
CA SER A 211 -20.28 -25.22 22.15
C SER A 211 -21.68 -24.67 22.39
N ASP A 212 -22.63 -25.59 22.61
CA ASP A 212 -23.98 -25.39 23.15
C ASP A 212 -23.96 -24.74 24.55
N ASP A 213 -23.24 -23.64 24.74
CA ASP A 213 -23.33 -22.83 25.95
C ASP A 213 -24.28 -21.66 25.66
N ASP A 214 -25.50 -21.79 26.19
CA ASP A 214 -26.62 -20.83 26.19
C ASP A 214 -26.28 -19.50 26.92
N ASP A 215 -25.14 -18.86 26.63
CA ASP A 215 -24.83 -17.51 27.08
C ASP A 215 -25.41 -16.50 26.07
N GLU A 216 -26.63 -16.02 26.36
CA GLU A 216 -27.45 -15.07 25.58
C GLU A 216 -26.79 -13.69 25.28
N ASP A 217 -25.52 -13.46 25.63
CA ASP A 217 -24.83 -12.17 25.47
C ASP A 217 -23.51 -12.23 24.65
N VAL A 218 -23.15 -13.37 24.05
CA VAL A 218 -22.00 -13.43 23.12
C VAL A 218 -22.48 -13.24 21.68
N VAL A 219 -22.20 -12.07 21.12
CA VAL A 219 -22.43 -11.82 19.68
C VAL A 219 -21.51 -12.75 18.89
N ASP A 220 -22.13 -13.73 18.22
CA ASP A 220 -21.54 -14.61 17.21
C ASP A 220 -20.67 -13.80 16.23
N ASP A 221 -19.34 -13.92 16.37
CA ASP A 221 -18.37 -13.18 15.56
C ASP A 221 -17.60 -14.15 14.63
N GLY A 222 -18.23 -15.25 14.24
CA GLY A 222 -17.81 -16.18 13.20
C GLY A 222 -16.36 -16.68 13.22
N ASN A 223 -15.97 -17.35 12.14
CA ASN A 223 -14.59 -17.81 11.93
C ASN A 223 -13.62 -16.64 11.70
N LYS A 224 -12.54 -16.57 12.48
CA LYS A 224 -11.55 -15.47 12.41
C LYS A 224 -10.13 -15.95 12.19
N PHE A 225 -9.33 -15.14 11.51
CA PHE A 225 -7.89 -15.37 11.43
C PHE A 225 -7.11 -14.07 11.33
N ARG A 226 -5.87 -14.15 11.76
CA ARG A 226 -4.89 -13.07 11.63
C ARG A 226 -3.48 -13.65 11.64
N PHE A 227 -2.60 -13.09 10.82
CA PHE A 227 -1.19 -13.44 10.83
C PHE A 227 -0.33 -12.27 10.39
N PHE A 228 0.92 -12.26 10.85
CA PHE A 228 1.93 -11.26 10.50
C PHE A 228 3.13 -11.92 9.82
N LEU A 229 3.44 -11.47 8.59
CA LEU A 229 4.59 -11.91 7.80
C LEU A 229 5.72 -10.88 7.87
N SER A 230 6.93 -11.35 8.08
CA SER A 230 8.14 -10.53 8.08
C SER A 230 9.37 -11.36 7.69
N SER A 231 10.56 -10.75 7.74
CA SER A 231 11.86 -11.42 7.63
C SER A 231 12.81 -10.84 8.68
N LYS A 232 13.93 -11.52 8.96
CA LYS A 232 14.87 -11.07 10.00
C LYS A 232 15.37 -9.65 9.74
N ARG A 233 15.72 -9.33 8.48
CA ARG A 233 16.25 -8.01 8.13
C ARG A 233 15.23 -6.88 8.34
N LEU A 234 13.96 -7.12 8.03
CA LEU A 234 12.92 -6.11 8.25
C LEU A 234 12.68 -5.88 9.75
N LEU A 235 12.73 -6.95 10.57
CA LEU A 235 12.65 -6.85 12.03
C LEU A 235 13.89 -6.17 12.66
N GLN A 236 15.07 -6.34 12.07
CA GLN A 236 16.26 -5.57 12.47
C GLN A 236 16.06 -4.06 12.26
N ILE A 237 15.41 -3.66 11.15
CA ILE A 237 15.08 -2.24 10.93
C ILE A 237 14.03 -1.75 11.94
N ALA A 238 13.05 -2.59 12.29
CA ALA A 238 12.10 -2.25 13.34
C ALA A 238 12.79 -1.98 14.69
N SER A 239 13.84 -2.74 15.03
CA SER A 239 14.57 -2.60 16.30
C SER A 239 15.24 -1.23 16.52
N ILE A 240 15.58 -0.51 15.44
CA ILE A 240 16.22 0.82 15.49
C ILE A 240 15.23 1.96 15.25
N SER A 241 13.94 1.65 15.09
CA SER A 241 12.92 2.63 14.76
C SER A 241 12.23 3.17 16.02
N THR A 242 12.08 4.48 16.09
CA THR A 242 11.24 5.17 17.09
C THR A 242 9.84 5.50 16.58
N LYS A 243 9.58 5.29 15.28
CA LYS A 243 8.31 5.61 14.61
C LYS A 243 7.66 4.33 14.11
N LEU A 244 6.33 4.26 14.22
CA LEU A 244 5.53 3.20 13.62
C LEU A 244 4.54 3.83 12.65
N HIS A 245 4.61 3.42 11.39
CA HIS A 245 3.63 3.75 10.37
C HIS A 245 2.75 2.53 10.11
N ALA A 246 1.46 2.75 9.93
CA ALA A 246 0.50 1.70 9.61
C ALA A 246 -0.56 2.25 8.63
N ASP A 247 -0.91 1.46 7.61
CA ASP A 247 -1.99 1.79 6.67
C ASP A 247 -2.56 0.51 6.07
N ALA A 248 -3.88 0.37 6.11
CA ALA A 248 -4.56 -0.78 5.54
C ALA A 248 -4.72 -0.60 4.03
N THR A 249 -4.49 -1.68 3.28
CA THR A 249 -4.71 -1.73 1.84
C THR A 249 -5.68 -2.85 1.46
N TYR A 250 -6.66 -2.49 0.64
CA TYR A 250 -7.73 -3.38 0.19
C TYR A 250 -7.58 -3.75 -1.29
N LYS A 251 -8.49 -4.62 -1.76
CA LYS A 251 -8.57 -5.09 -3.15
C LYS A 251 -7.33 -5.89 -3.58
N LEU A 252 -6.70 -6.59 -2.64
CA LEU A 252 -5.57 -7.50 -2.90
C LEU A 252 -6.01 -8.96 -2.97
N ASN A 253 -7.00 -9.36 -2.16
CA ASN A 253 -7.57 -10.70 -2.16
C ASN A 253 -9.08 -10.70 -2.51
N TRP A 254 -9.59 -11.85 -2.97
CA TRP A 254 -10.98 -12.05 -3.44
C TRP A 254 -11.98 -11.91 -2.31
N GLN A 255 -11.63 -12.46 -1.16
CA GLN A 255 -12.43 -12.45 0.05
C GLN A 255 -12.57 -11.04 0.66
N GLY A 256 -11.75 -10.09 0.24
CA GLY A 256 -11.82 -8.70 0.68
C GLY A 256 -11.14 -8.42 2.00
N PHE A 257 -10.39 -9.37 2.56
CA PHE A 257 -9.69 -9.21 3.83
C PHE A 257 -8.69 -8.04 3.78
N PRO A 258 -8.68 -7.18 4.80
CA PRO A 258 -7.68 -6.14 4.95
C PRO A 258 -6.25 -6.70 4.94
N VAL A 259 -5.33 -5.92 4.37
CA VAL A 259 -3.88 -6.19 4.47
C VAL A 259 -3.23 -4.94 5.06
N LEU A 260 -2.70 -5.04 6.27
CA LEU A 260 -2.04 -3.93 6.94
C LEU A 260 -0.56 -3.93 6.58
N VAL A 261 -0.07 -2.84 6.01
CA VAL A 261 1.36 -2.63 5.82
C VAL A 261 1.86 -1.80 7.00
N VAL A 262 2.90 -2.29 7.66
CA VAL A 262 3.53 -1.64 8.81
C VAL A 262 4.99 -1.36 8.52
N GLY A 263 5.53 -0.28 9.08
CA GLY A 263 6.92 0.10 8.85
C GLY A 263 7.30 1.40 9.54
N THR A 264 8.33 2.06 9.01
CA THR A 264 8.82 3.34 9.52
C THR A 264 9.32 4.25 8.39
N SER A 265 9.58 5.50 8.72
CA SER A 265 10.29 6.45 7.86
C SER A 265 11.66 6.77 8.43
N ASP A 266 12.67 6.86 7.57
CA ASP A 266 14.02 7.29 7.97
C ASP A 266 14.18 8.83 7.90
N CYS A 267 15.40 9.34 8.15
CA CYS A 267 15.69 10.77 8.10
C CYS A 267 15.71 11.37 6.69
N ASP A 268 15.71 10.53 5.64
CA ASP A 268 15.50 10.96 4.24
C ASP A 268 14.02 10.85 3.83
N ARG A 269 13.14 10.50 4.77
CA ARG A 269 11.71 10.25 4.57
C ARG A 269 11.46 9.10 3.59
N LYS A 270 12.36 8.13 3.51
CA LYS A 270 12.10 6.86 2.81
C LYS A 270 11.35 5.91 3.74
N PHE A 271 10.39 5.17 3.19
CA PHE A 271 9.65 4.17 3.93
C PHE A 271 10.38 2.83 3.98
N HIS A 272 10.41 2.22 5.16
CA HIS A 272 11.00 0.93 5.43
C HIS A 272 9.95 0.03 6.09
N PRO A 273 9.41 -0.98 5.37
CA PRO A 273 8.41 -1.87 5.90
C PRO A 273 9.03 -2.79 6.95
N PHE A 274 8.24 -3.12 7.97
CA PHE A 274 8.54 -4.20 8.91
C PHE A 274 7.91 -5.51 8.45
N GLY A 275 6.82 -5.43 7.69
CA GLY A 275 6.11 -6.61 7.22
C GLY A 275 4.70 -6.27 6.78
N LEU A 276 3.89 -7.31 6.63
CA LEU A 276 2.47 -7.20 6.29
C LEU A 276 1.64 -8.13 7.17
N ALA A 277 0.46 -7.68 7.57
CA ALA A 277 -0.52 -8.49 8.26
C ALA A 277 -1.75 -8.72 7.39
N VAL A 278 -2.38 -9.89 7.51
CA VAL A 278 -3.69 -10.18 6.92
C VAL A 278 -4.59 -10.64 8.05
N TYR A 279 -5.80 -10.09 8.10
CA TYR A 279 -6.69 -10.22 9.25
C TYR A 279 -8.15 -10.03 8.81
N THR A 280 -9.12 -10.46 9.63
CA THR A 280 -10.53 -10.57 9.22
C THR A 280 -11.36 -9.30 9.43
N ASP A 281 -11.10 -8.51 10.46
CA ASP A 281 -11.85 -7.29 10.79
C ASP A 281 -10.93 -6.14 11.22
N GLU A 282 -11.40 -4.90 11.27
CA GLU A 282 -10.56 -3.73 11.65
C GLU A 282 -10.83 -3.26 13.08
N LYS A 283 -10.93 -4.22 14.01
CA LYS A 283 -11.18 -3.94 15.44
C LYS A 283 -9.87 -3.78 16.22
N GLU A 284 -9.98 -3.18 17.42
CA GLU A 284 -8.85 -2.95 18.34
C GLU A 284 -8.00 -4.20 18.63
N PRO A 285 -8.59 -5.40 18.89
CA PRO A 285 -7.81 -6.61 19.17
C PRO A 285 -6.91 -7.06 18.01
N GLU A 286 -7.26 -6.73 16.76
CA GLU A 286 -6.47 -7.06 15.58
C GLU A 286 -5.19 -6.24 15.51
N PHE A 287 -5.30 -4.94 15.78
CA PHE A 287 -4.13 -4.06 15.85
C PHE A 287 -3.23 -4.40 17.04
N GLU A 288 -3.81 -4.73 18.20
CA GLU A 288 -3.03 -5.22 19.35
C GLU A 288 -2.24 -6.47 19.01
N PHE A 289 -2.86 -7.44 18.33
CA PHE A 289 -2.19 -8.63 17.86
C PHE A 289 -1.01 -8.29 16.94
N ILE A 290 -1.20 -7.37 15.98
CA ILE A 290 -0.14 -6.97 15.05
C ILE A 290 1.00 -6.28 15.81
N PHE A 291 0.71 -5.35 16.73
CA PHE A 291 1.72 -4.67 17.53
C PHE A 291 2.52 -5.63 18.41
N LYS A 292 1.83 -6.58 19.05
CA LYS A 292 2.46 -7.66 19.80
C LYS A 292 3.35 -8.51 18.90
N SER A 293 2.87 -8.89 17.71
CA SER A 293 3.61 -9.70 16.74
C SER A 293 4.91 -9.02 16.31
N ILE A 294 4.88 -7.70 16.05
CA ILE A 294 6.09 -6.94 15.73
C ILE A 294 7.05 -6.96 16.93
N SER A 295 6.57 -6.67 18.14
CA SER A 295 7.39 -6.64 19.35
C SER A 295 8.07 -7.99 19.65
N ASP A 296 7.28 -9.07 19.62
CA ASP A 296 7.76 -10.44 19.82
C ASP A 296 8.76 -10.83 18.73
N GLY A 297 8.49 -10.47 17.48
CA GLY A 297 9.40 -10.71 16.36
C GLY A 297 10.74 -9.97 16.52
N VAL A 298 10.71 -8.68 16.86
CA VAL A 298 11.92 -7.88 17.09
C VAL A 298 12.75 -8.46 18.24
N ASN A 299 12.10 -8.79 19.36
CA ASN A 299 12.79 -9.40 20.50
C ASN A 299 13.38 -10.77 20.13
N ARG A 300 12.64 -11.62 19.41
CA ARG A 300 13.10 -12.94 18.96
C ARG A 300 14.32 -12.85 18.05
N ILE A 301 14.40 -11.85 17.17
CA ILE A 301 15.49 -11.71 16.19
C ILE A 301 16.69 -10.92 16.73
N THR A 302 16.45 -9.90 17.55
CA THR A 302 17.49 -8.93 17.96
C THR A 302 17.79 -8.90 19.46
N GLY A 303 16.95 -9.56 20.28
CA GLY A 303 17.01 -9.45 21.74
C GLY A 303 16.66 -8.07 22.30
N SER A 304 16.21 -7.14 21.44
CA SER A 304 15.86 -5.78 21.82
C SER A 304 14.35 -5.60 21.95
N ALA A 305 13.91 -4.72 22.84
CA ALA A 305 12.51 -4.33 22.95
C ALA A 305 12.14 -3.36 21.82
N PHE A 306 10.98 -3.57 21.19
CA PHE A 306 10.42 -2.61 20.24
C PHE A 306 9.47 -1.65 20.97
N THR A 307 9.87 -0.38 21.10
CA THR A 307 9.10 0.64 21.83
C THR A 307 8.94 1.90 20.98
N PRO A 308 8.03 1.90 19.98
CA PRO A 308 7.77 3.09 19.17
C PRO A 308 7.26 4.24 20.05
N GLU A 309 7.70 5.45 19.76
CA GLU A 309 7.30 6.68 20.46
C GLU A 309 6.04 7.31 19.86
N VAL A 310 5.79 7.07 18.58
CA VAL A 310 4.70 7.68 17.81
C VAL A 310 4.14 6.73 16.77
N LEU A 311 2.83 6.71 16.65
CA LEU A 311 2.09 6.06 15.57
C LEU A 311 1.74 7.07 14.48
N ILE A 312 1.93 6.72 13.22
CA ILE A 312 1.50 7.49 12.05
C ILE A 312 0.54 6.60 11.26
N ALA A 313 -0.74 6.93 11.32
CA ALA A 313 -1.80 6.11 10.74
C ALA A 313 -2.91 7.00 10.15
N ASP A 314 -3.91 6.36 9.55
CA ASP A 314 -5.21 6.99 9.37
C ASP A 314 -5.89 7.21 10.73
N GLY A 315 -6.88 8.10 10.78
CA GLY A 315 -7.50 8.55 12.04
C GLY A 315 -8.44 7.52 12.67
N SER A 316 -8.20 6.22 12.49
CA SER A 316 -9.04 5.16 13.03
C SER A 316 -8.90 5.08 14.55
N GLY A 317 -10.04 5.04 15.26
CA GLY A 317 -10.06 4.90 16.72
C GLY A 317 -9.50 3.55 17.19
N ALA A 318 -9.75 2.48 16.42
CA ALA A 318 -9.34 1.13 16.79
C ALA A 318 -7.80 0.98 16.86
N ILE A 319 -7.08 1.47 15.84
CA ILE A 319 -5.61 1.41 15.83
C ILE A 319 -4.99 2.32 16.89
N ARG A 320 -5.61 3.49 17.14
CA ARG A 320 -5.20 4.43 18.18
C ARG A 320 -5.29 3.80 19.57
N ASN A 321 -6.44 3.22 19.90
CA ASN A 321 -6.67 2.60 21.19
C ASN A 321 -5.73 1.40 21.41
N ALA A 322 -5.56 0.55 20.39
CA ALA A 322 -4.63 -0.57 20.43
C ALA A 322 -3.19 -0.11 20.70
N PHE A 323 -2.76 0.98 20.06
CA PHE A 323 -1.41 1.53 20.25
C PHE A 323 -1.21 2.07 21.66
N GLN A 324 -2.21 2.81 22.16
CA GLN A 324 -2.22 3.32 23.53
C GLN A 324 -2.18 2.18 24.54
N LYS A 325 -3.03 1.17 24.38
CA LYS A 325 -3.14 0.03 25.28
C LYS A 325 -1.88 -0.84 25.28
N PHE A 326 -1.32 -1.15 24.11
CA PHE A 326 -0.17 -2.06 24.02
C PHE A 326 1.16 -1.39 24.35
N PHE A 327 1.45 -0.20 23.81
CA PHE A 327 2.73 0.47 24.01
C PHE A 327 2.73 1.50 25.16
N ASN A 328 1.57 1.78 25.75
CA ASN A 328 1.38 2.85 26.74
C ASN A 328 1.91 4.20 26.19
N ARG A 329 1.39 4.58 25.01
CA ARG A 329 1.76 5.78 24.26
C ARG A 329 0.54 6.46 23.66
N ASP A 330 0.42 7.77 23.87
CA ASP A 330 -0.75 8.54 23.40
C ASP A 330 -0.50 9.31 22.10
N LYS A 331 0.75 9.33 21.63
CA LYS A 331 1.14 10.11 20.47
C LYS A 331 0.80 9.38 19.18
N MET A 332 -0.24 9.87 18.52
CA MET A 332 -0.61 9.46 17.16
C MET A 332 -0.65 10.69 16.26
N VAL A 333 0.10 10.64 15.16
CA VAL A 333 0.09 11.65 14.09
C VAL A 333 -0.98 11.26 13.08
N MET A 334 -1.96 12.14 12.92
CA MET A 334 -2.99 12.01 11.90
C MET A 334 -2.39 12.28 10.52
N CYS A 335 -2.50 11.33 9.60
CA CYS A 335 -1.97 11.49 8.24
C CYS A 335 -2.58 12.72 7.53
N TRP A 336 -1.75 13.71 7.22
CA TRP A 336 -2.11 14.92 6.48
C TRP A 336 -2.85 14.64 5.17
N SER A 337 -2.42 13.64 4.40
CA SER A 337 -2.98 13.35 3.09
C SER A 337 -4.40 12.81 3.18
N HIS A 338 -4.69 12.02 4.22
CA HIS A 338 -6.04 11.55 4.53
C HIS A 338 -6.92 12.69 5.04
N MET A 339 -6.40 13.51 5.96
CA MET A 339 -7.12 14.69 6.46
C MET A 339 -7.51 15.65 5.33
N ARG A 340 -6.53 16.06 4.51
CA ARG A 340 -6.75 16.95 3.38
C ARG A 340 -7.80 16.41 2.41
N ARG A 341 -7.72 15.13 2.04
CA ARG A 341 -8.71 14.48 1.16
C ARG A 341 -10.12 14.51 1.75
N ASN A 342 -10.27 14.32 3.07
CA ASN A 342 -11.57 14.39 3.73
C ASN A 342 -12.12 15.82 3.79
N VAL A 343 -11.27 16.80 4.09
CA VAL A 343 -11.64 18.22 4.03
C VAL A 343 -12.08 18.63 2.62
N GLU A 344 -11.33 18.26 1.58
CA GLU A 344 -11.69 18.55 0.19
C GLU A 344 -13.06 17.93 -0.19
N LYS A 345 -13.34 16.69 0.24
CA LYS A 345 -14.66 16.06 0.05
C LYS A 345 -15.76 16.83 0.78
N LYS A 346 -15.53 17.27 2.02
CA LYS A 346 -16.53 18.04 2.79
C LYS A 346 -16.80 19.39 2.15
N LEU A 347 -15.76 20.13 1.75
CA LEU A 347 -15.91 21.41 1.04
C LEU A 347 -16.74 21.24 -0.25
N LYS A 348 -16.47 20.18 -1.02
CA LYS A 348 -17.25 19.84 -2.22
C LYS A 348 -18.70 19.48 -1.88
N SER A 349 -18.93 18.72 -0.81
CA SER A 349 -20.28 18.36 -0.35
C SER A 349 -21.11 19.57 0.05
N LEU A 350 -20.47 20.58 0.67
CA LEU A 350 -21.10 21.83 1.06
C LEU A 350 -21.28 22.81 -0.10
N LYS A 351 -20.84 22.45 -1.31
CA LYS A 351 -20.92 23.27 -2.53
C LYS A 351 -20.29 24.66 -2.35
N ILE A 352 -19.22 24.75 -1.57
CA ILE A 352 -18.47 25.99 -1.39
C ILE A 352 -17.83 26.39 -2.73
N ASP A 353 -17.87 27.68 -3.04
CA ASP A 353 -17.29 28.22 -4.27
C ASP A 353 -15.80 27.84 -4.42
N SER A 354 -15.34 27.67 -5.66
CA SER A 354 -13.99 27.21 -5.96
C SER A 354 -12.91 28.18 -5.47
N LYS A 355 -13.15 29.50 -5.54
CA LYS A 355 -12.18 30.51 -5.06
C LYS A 355 -12.04 30.41 -3.54
N LYS A 356 -13.16 30.38 -2.82
CA LYS A 356 -13.16 30.20 -1.36
C LYS A 356 -12.55 28.88 -0.94
N THR A 357 -12.87 27.79 -1.63
CA THR A 357 -12.28 26.46 -1.39
C THR A 357 -10.76 26.54 -1.44
N LYS A 358 -10.20 27.21 -2.44
CA LYS A 358 -8.75 27.41 -2.55
C LYS A 358 -8.19 28.23 -1.37
N GLU A 359 -8.84 29.34 -1.02
CA GLU A 359 -8.40 30.19 0.11
C GLU A 359 -8.44 29.44 1.45
N ILE A 360 -9.48 28.62 1.69
CA ILE A 360 -9.58 27.75 2.87
C ILE A 360 -8.44 26.74 2.89
N LEU A 361 -8.18 26.06 1.78
CA LEU A 361 -7.11 25.08 1.70
C LEU A 361 -5.73 25.71 1.90
N ASP A 362 -5.48 26.92 1.37
CA ASP A 362 -4.24 27.67 1.59
C ASP A 362 -4.05 28.07 3.07
N ASP A 363 -5.14 28.41 3.77
CA ASP A 363 -5.14 28.63 5.22
C ASP A 363 -4.89 27.33 6.01
N ILE A 364 -5.42 26.19 5.57
CA ILE A 364 -5.19 24.88 6.21
C ILE A 364 -3.75 24.39 5.97
N GLU A 365 -3.18 24.61 4.79
CA GLU A 365 -1.74 24.36 4.52
C GLU A 365 -0.85 25.20 5.44
N THR A 366 -1.29 26.42 5.74
CA THR A 366 -0.60 27.29 6.70
C THR A 366 -0.67 26.73 8.13
N LEU A 367 -1.83 26.22 8.56
CA LEU A 367 -1.98 25.53 9.84
C LEU A 367 -1.09 24.28 9.94
N GLN A 368 -0.92 23.54 8.84
CA GLN A 368 -0.05 22.36 8.81
C GLN A 368 1.39 22.72 9.15
N LEU A 369 1.85 23.90 8.74
CA LEU A 369 3.23 24.36 8.93
C LEU A 369 3.47 24.98 10.33
N CYS A 370 2.51 24.91 11.24
CA CYS A 370 2.70 25.33 12.63
C CYS A 370 3.82 24.53 13.30
N GLU A 371 4.75 25.23 13.96
CA GLU A 371 5.94 24.64 14.58
C GLU A 371 5.71 24.11 16.00
N SER A 372 4.57 24.44 16.62
CA SER A 372 4.26 24.03 17.99
C SER A 372 2.76 24.08 18.26
N GLU A 373 2.32 23.30 19.24
CA GLU A 373 0.92 23.23 19.67
C GLU A 373 0.32 24.60 20.01
N THR A 374 1.05 25.43 20.77
CA THR A 374 0.57 26.78 21.11
C THR A 374 0.30 27.65 19.89
N VAL A 375 1.16 27.56 18.86
CA VAL A 375 0.97 28.32 17.62
C VAL A 375 -0.21 27.74 16.86
N PHE A 376 -0.29 26.41 16.75
CA PHE A 376 -1.41 25.72 16.09
C PHE A 376 -2.75 26.11 16.70
N ARG A 377 -2.93 26.00 18.03
CA ARG A 377 -4.19 26.37 18.71
C ARG A 377 -4.58 27.84 18.48
N ASN A 378 -3.61 28.76 18.61
CA ASN A 378 -3.87 30.19 18.40
C ASN A 378 -4.30 30.48 16.96
N VAL A 379 -3.60 29.94 15.97
CA VAL A 379 -3.92 30.18 14.55
C VAL A 379 -5.23 29.48 14.17
N SER A 380 -5.51 28.29 14.71
CA SER A 380 -6.80 27.60 14.53
C SER A 380 -7.97 28.45 15.04
N SER A 381 -7.83 29.13 16.18
CA SER A 381 -8.87 30.06 16.66
C SER A 381 -9.11 31.24 15.70
N LEU A 382 -8.05 31.75 15.05
CA LEU A 382 -8.15 32.83 14.07
C LEU A 382 -8.80 32.34 12.78
N PHE A 383 -8.46 31.13 12.36
CA PHE A 383 -9.07 30.43 11.22
C PHE A 383 -10.57 30.27 11.43
N LEU A 384 -10.99 29.72 12.57
CA LEU A 384 -12.42 29.56 12.91
C LEU A 384 -13.12 30.92 12.95
N LYS A 385 -12.53 31.93 13.60
CA LYS A 385 -13.11 33.29 13.64
C LYS A 385 -13.26 33.93 12.26
N GLN A 386 -12.35 33.66 11.33
CA GLN A 386 -12.40 34.17 9.97
C GLN A 386 -13.52 33.49 9.17
N TRP A 387 -13.50 32.17 9.12
CA TRP A 387 -14.37 31.38 8.24
C TRP A 387 -15.78 31.16 8.80
N ASN A 388 -15.98 31.23 10.11
CA ASN A 388 -17.31 31.10 10.73
C ASN A 388 -18.27 32.23 10.30
N LYS A 389 -17.75 33.35 9.80
CA LYS A 389 -18.55 34.46 9.26
C LYS A 389 -19.27 34.11 7.96
N THR A 390 -18.68 33.23 7.14
CA THR A 390 -19.17 32.93 5.79
C THR A 390 -19.50 31.45 5.59
N GLU A 391 -18.76 30.55 6.25
CA GLU A 391 -18.81 29.09 6.06
C GLU A 391 -18.98 28.37 7.41
N LYS A 392 -19.98 28.79 8.20
CA LYS A 392 -20.23 28.30 9.58
C LYS A 392 -20.30 26.78 9.68
N GLU A 393 -21.08 26.14 8.81
CA GLU A 393 -21.24 24.68 8.80
C GLU A 393 -19.90 23.95 8.57
N PHE A 394 -19.05 24.49 7.70
CA PHE A 394 -17.71 23.95 7.50
C PHE A 394 -16.83 24.13 8.73
N THR A 395 -16.86 25.30 9.37
CA THR A 395 -16.04 25.54 10.57
C THR A 395 -16.45 24.69 11.75
N GLU A 396 -17.76 24.44 11.95
CA GLU A 396 -18.26 23.52 12.99
C GLU A 396 -17.78 22.09 12.73
N TYR A 397 -17.84 21.63 11.48
CA TYR A 397 -17.27 20.34 11.07
C TYR A 397 -15.75 20.30 11.37
N PHE A 398 -15.02 21.33 10.93
CA PHE A 398 -13.57 21.35 11.01
C PHE A 398 -13.06 21.40 12.45
N GLU A 399 -13.73 22.18 13.32
CA GLU A 399 -13.42 22.27 14.74
C GLU A 399 -13.62 20.94 15.46
N ASN A 400 -14.78 20.31 15.25
CA ASN A 400 -15.13 19.05 15.91
C ASN A 400 -14.22 17.90 15.46
N GLU A 401 -13.97 17.76 14.16
CA GLU A 401 -13.22 16.61 13.63
C GLU A 401 -11.71 16.82 13.69
N TRP A 402 -11.22 17.96 13.19
CA TRP A 402 -9.79 18.17 12.89
C TRP A 402 -9.05 19.05 13.90
N LEU A 403 -9.75 19.66 14.85
CA LEU A 403 -9.12 20.46 15.91
C LEU A 403 -9.39 19.92 17.33
N THR A 404 -10.35 19.00 17.47
CA THR A 404 -10.73 18.41 18.77
C THR A 404 -10.43 16.91 18.82
N VAL A 405 -10.88 16.13 17.83
CA VAL A 405 -10.73 14.66 17.84
C VAL A 405 -9.39 14.22 17.22
N LEU A 406 -9.05 14.78 16.05
CA LEU A 406 -7.87 14.44 15.25
C LEU A 406 -7.02 15.69 14.99
N ASP A 407 -6.46 16.29 16.04
CA ASP A 407 -5.71 17.57 15.99
C ASP A 407 -4.20 17.43 15.68
N SER A 408 -3.74 16.22 15.37
CA SER A 408 -2.32 15.86 15.30
C SER A 408 -1.72 15.79 13.90
N TRP A 409 -2.20 16.60 12.95
CA TRP A 409 -1.79 16.57 11.53
C TRP A 409 -0.80 17.67 11.11
N TYR A 410 -0.36 18.53 12.04
CA TYR A 410 0.60 19.61 11.77
C TYR A 410 2.06 19.18 12.06
N GLU A 411 3.02 19.80 11.37
CA GLU A 411 4.45 19.40 11.42
C GLU A 411 5.08 19.54 12.81
N GLY A 412 4.60 20.50 13.61
CA GLY A 412 5.07 20.75 14.96
C GLY A 412 4.56 19.78 16.03
N TYR A 413 3.67 18.83 15.71
CA TYR A 413 2.97 18.01 16.71
C TYR A 413 3.92 17.09 17.50
N ASN A 414 4.74 16.29 16.81
CA ASN A 414 5.70 15.39 17.46
C ASN A 414 7.15 15.92 17.41
N GLY A 415 7.35 17.18 17.02
CA GLY A 415 8.66 17.78 16.86
C GLY A 415 9.38 17.34 15.57
N ALA A 416 10.66 17.72 15.46
CA ALA A 416 11.47 17.47 14.27
C ALA A 416 11.66 15.95 14.02
N PHE A 417 11.89 15.59 12.75
CA PHE A 417 12.17 14.21 12.28
C PHE A 417 11.00 13.21 12.34
N THR A 418 9.78 13.67 12.64
CA THR A 418 8.55 12.88 12.48
C THR A 418 7.72 13.44 11.33
N PRO A 419 7.31 12.64 10.33
CA PRO A 419 6.53 13.18 9.22
C PRO A 419 5.06 13.29 9.62
N SER A 420 4.40 14.38 9.24
CA SER A 420 2.95 14.55 9.36
C SER A 420 2.13 13.73 8.35
N THR A 421 2.79 12.93 7.49
CA THR A 421 2.16 12.25 6.36
C THR A 421 2.65 10.82 6.20
N ASN A 422 1.76 9.96 5.72
CA ASN A 422 2.03 8.57 5.37
C ASN A 422 2.23 8.34 3.86
N ASN A 423 2.51 9.40 3.10
CA ASN A 423 2.63 9.37 1.64
C ASN A 423 3.52 8.25 1.09
N GLN A 424 4.64 7.94 1.76
CA GLN A 424 5.59 6.95 1.27
C GLN A 424 5.06 5.53 1.50
N LEU A 425 4.26 5.32 2.55
CA LEU A 425 3.53 4.08 2.75
C LEU A 425 2.41 3.98 1.72
N GLU A 426 1.64 5.05 1.47
CA GLU A 426 0.63 5.07 0.39
C GLU A 426 1.25 4.74 -0.99
N ALA A 427 2.44 5.26 -1.27
CA ALA A 427 3.21 4.90 -2.46
C ALA A 427 3.62 3.42 -2.48
N THR A 428 3.99 2.85 -1.33
CA THR A 428 4.27 1.42 -1.18
C THR A 428 3.01 0.58 -1.43
N ASN A 429 1.87 0.98 -0.88
CA ASN A 429 0.56 0.36 -1.15
C ASN A 429 0.19 0.40 -2.63
N LYS A 430 0.54 1.51 -3.31
CA LYS A 430 0.40 1.61 -4.76
C LYS A 430 1.33 0.65 -5.50
N VAL A 431 2.59 0.52 -5.11
CA VAL A 431 3.55 -0.45 -5.70
C VAL A 431 3.06 -1.89 -5.52
N ILE A 432 2.54 -2.26 -4.33
CA ILE A 432 1.92 -3.58 -4.12
C ILE A 432 0.83 -3.83 -5.17
N LYS A 433 -0.07 -2.86 -5.36
CA LYS A 433 -1.17 -2.96 -6.33
C LYS A 433 -0.68 -3.00 -7.76
N ASP A 434 0.28 -2.16 -8.13
CA ASP A 434 0.70 -1.99 -9.52
C ASP A 434 1.66 -3.09 -9.99
N GLU A 435 2.58 -3.54 -9.13
CA GLU A 435 3.70 -4.42 -9.49
C GLU A 435 3.63 -5.83 -8.91
N HIS A 436 2.92 -6.02 -7.80
CA HIS A 436 2.81 -7.33 -7.16
C HIS A 436 1.49 -8.02 -7.47
N THR A 437 0.37 -7.29 -7.47
CA THR A 437 -0.95 -7.86 -7.80
C THR A 437 -1.51 -7.43 -9.15
N PHE A 438 -0.87 -6.48 -9.86
CA PHE A 438 -1.34 -5.95 -11.16
C PHE A 438 -2.75 -5.37 -11.14
N ARG A 439 -3.20 -4.94 -9.96
CA ARG A 439 -4.56 -4.54 -9.62
C ARG A 439 -5.58 -5.66 -9.82
N GLU A 440 -5.13 -6.90 -9.91
CA GLU A 440 -5.97 -8.08 -9.81
C GLU A 440 -6.13 -8.45 -8.34
N ARG A 441 -7.31 -8.95 -7.99
CA ARG A 441 -7.52 -9.60 -6.69
C ARG A 441 -7.06 -11.05 -6.83
N HIS A 442 -6.45 -11.61 -5.79
CA HIS A 442 -6.06 -13.02 -5.75
C HIS A 442 -6.90 -13.81 -4.75
N THR A 443 -7.09 -15.11 -4.93
CA THR A 443 -7.64 -15.92 -3.83
C THR A 443 -6.68 -15.89 -2.65
N LEU A 444 -7.17 -16.02 -1.41
CA LEU A 444 -6.32 -15.97 -0.23
C LEU A 444 -5.11 -16.92 -0.33
N SER A 445 -5.29 -18.19 -0.72
CA SER A 445 -4.19 -19.15 -0.97
C SER A 445 -3.08 -18.57 -1.86
N ARG A 446 -3.46 -17.97 -2.99
CA ARG A 446 -2.50 -17.36 -3.92
C ARG A 446 -1.85 -16.12 -3.33
N PHE A 447 -2.63 -15.34 -2.59
CA PHE A 447 -2.14 -14.13 -1.94
C PHE A 447 -1.06 -14.44 -0.89
N LEU A 448 -1.11 -15.58 -0.20
CA LEU A 448 -0.06 -15.99 0.76
C LEU A 448 1.32 -16.09 0.09
N THR A 449 1.37 -16.63 -1.14
CA THR A 449 2.61 -16.69 -1.93
C THR A 449 3.06 -15.30 -2.36
N VAL A 450 2.12 -14.47 -2.86
CA VAL A 450 2.42 -13.09 -3.26
C VAL A 450 2.90 -12.23 -2.09
N ALA A 451 2.32 -12.42 -0.90
CA ALA A 451 2.70 -11.75 0.32
C ALA A 451 4.13 -12.13 0.77
N SER A 452 4.45 -13.42 0.71
CA SER A 452 5.81 -13.91 0.97
C SER A 452 6.82 -13.29 -0.02
N ASP A 453 6.50 -13.26 -1.31
CA ASP A 453 7.32 -12.62 -2.34
C ASP A 453 7.51 -11.11 -2.11
N ILE A 454 6.48 -10.40 -1.66
CA ILE A 454 6.56 -8.97 -1.30
C ILE A 454 7.58 -8.78 -0.17
N VAL A 455 7.46 -9.54 0.92
CA VAL A 455 8.36 -9.47 2.08
C VAL A 455 9.79 -9.82 1.69
N ASN A 456 9.99 -10.89 0.91
CA ASN A 456 11.30 -11.28 0.40
C ASN A 456 11.95 -10.16 -0.42
N LYS A 457 11.20 -9.56 -1.35
CA LYS A 457 11.70 -8.45 -2.17
C LYS A 457 12.06 -7.23 -1.35
N TRP A 458 11.23 -6.88 -0.36
CA TRP A 458 11.54 -5.78 0.56
C TRP A 458 12.79 -6.05 1.38
N SER A 459 12.97 -7.29 1.83
CA SER A 459 14.16 -7.69 2.58
C SER A 459 15.41 -7.63 1.72
N MET A 460 15.38 -8.28 0.55
CA MET A 460 16.49 -8.32 -0.39
C MET A 460 16.94 -6.93 -0.85
N SER A 461 16.02 -6.00 -1.10
CA SER A 461 16.41 -4.64 -1.51
C SER A 461 17.16 -3.86 -0.43
N ARG A 462 17.09 -4.30 0.82
CA ARG A 462 17.79 -3.70 1.98
C ARG A 462 19.03 -4.47 2.38
N ASN A 463 19.37 -5.54 1.65
CA ASN A 463 20.60 -6.28 1.84
C ASN A 463 21.79 -5.46 1.33
N GLN A 464 22.77 -5.19 2.20
CA GLN A 464 23.93 -4.34 1.90
C GLN A 464 24.83 -4.89 0.78
N ASN A 465 24.71 -6.18 0.46
CA ASN A 465 25.47 -6.82 -0.62
C ASN A 465 24.85 -6.58 -2.02
N GLN A 466 23.71 -5.89 -2.12
CA GLN A 466 23.12 -5.51 -3.40
C GLN A 466 23.91 -4.37 -4.07
N THR A 467 23.74 -4.21 -5.39
CA THR A 467 24.40 -3.13 -6.15
C THR A 467 23.91 -1.73 -5.79
N ASP A 468 22.63 -1.60 -5.44
CA ASP A 468 22.00 -0.34 -5.01
C ASP A 468 21.05 -0.61 -3.83
N PRO A 469 21.59 -0.81 -2.61
CA PRO A 469 20.80 -1.17 -1.46
C PRO A 469 19.99 0.02 -0.95
N VAL A 470 18.75 -0.26 -0.54
CA VAL A 470 17.91 0.69 0.19
C VAL A 470 18.42 0.78 1.62
N VAL A 471 19.29 1.77 1.87
CA VAL A 471 19.88 2.03 3.20
C VAL A 471 18.92 2.83 4.08
N PHE A 472 18.90 2.51 5.38
CA PHE A 472 18.18 3.28 6.40
C PHE A 472 19.00 4.50 6.82
N SER A 473 18.53 5.71 6.51
CA SER A 473 19.25 6.94 6.83
C SER A 473 18.96 7.43 8.25
N THR A 474 19.98 7.48 9.12
CA THR A 474 19.86 8.02 10.49
C THR A 474 20.10 9.53 10.57
N GLU A 475 20.56 10.16 9.48
CA GLU A 475 20.71 11.60 9.33
C GLU A 475 20.19 12.04 7.95
N PRO A 476 19.67 13.27 7.79
CA PRO A 476 19.26 13.76 6.48
C PRO A 476 20.44 13.86 5.51
N THR A 477 20.32 13.19 4.38
CA THR A 477 21.20 13.33 3.23
C THR A 477 21.01 14.73 2.63
N ILE A 478 22.11 15.37 2.23
CA ILE A 478 22.07 16.73 1.66
C ILE A 478 22.35 16.64 0.15
N PRO A 479 21.31 16.81 -0.70
CA PRO A 479 21.50 16.82 -2.14
C PRO A 479 22.40 17.97 -2.60
N LEU A 480 23.11 17.80 -3.71
CA LEU A 480 23.99 18.82 -4.28
C LEU A 480 23.26 20.15 -4.51
N ALA A 481 22.04 20.12 -5.05
CA ALA A 481 21.22 21.32 -5.25
C ALA A 481 20.98 22.10 -3.95
N LYS A 482 20.83 21.39 -2.82
CA LYS A 482 20.64 22.01 -1.50
C LYS A 482 21.94 22.64 -0.99
N TRP A 483 23.09 22.00 -1.23
CA TRP A 483 24.41 22.59 -0.99
C TRP A 483 24.63 23.86 -1.79
N THR A 484 24.31 23.87 -3.08
CA THR A 484 24.44 25.05 -3.96
C THR A 484 23.58 26.20 -3.47
N ASN A 485 22.30 25.93 -3.17
CA ASN A 485 21.39 26.94 -2.62
C ASN A 485 21.85 27.49 -1.27
N ALA A 486 22.40 26.65 -0.40
CA ALA A 486 22.96 27.05 0.88
C ALA A 486 24.22 27.91 0.71
N TYR A 487 25.08 27.59 -0.25
CA TYR A 487 26.27 28.37 -0.57
C TYR A 487 25.93 29.77 -1.08
N HIS A 488 24.95 29.88 -1.99
CA HIS A 488 24.46 31.18 -2.45
C HIS A 488 23.83 31.99 -1.31
N PHE A 489 23.04 31.34 -0.43
CA PHE A 489 22.50 32.00 0.76
C PHE A 489 23.61 32.51 1.70
N ALA A 490 24.63 31.69 1.98
CA ALA A 490 25.76 32.09 2.83
C ALA A 490 26.56 33.28 2.27
N LYS A 491 26.52 33.49 0.95
CA LYS A 491 27.13 34.64 0.27
C LYS A 491 26.20 35.84 0.11
N SER A 492 24.91 35.70 0.43
CA SER A 492 23.96 36.79 0.29
C SER A 492 24.26 37.90 1.29
N SER A 493 23.93 39.13 0.94
CA SER A 493 24.08 40.31 1.81
C SER A 493 22.92 40.46 2.82
N LYS A 494 22.18 39.39 3.11
CA LYS A 494 21.09 39.42 4.08
C LYS A 494 21.64 39.57 5.49
N SER A 495 21.08 40.49 6.28
CA SER A 495 21.46 40.66 7.67
C SER A 495 21.00 39.45 8.50
N VAL A 496 21.85 39.00 9.41
CA VAL A 496 21.52 37.95 10.37
C VAL A 496 21.67 38.52 11.77
N LEU A 497 20.61 38.44 12.57
CA LEU A 497 20.66 38.83 13.98
C LEU A 497 20.77 37.59 14.87
N GLN A 498 21.80 37.57 15.70
CA GLN A 498 22.06 36.51 16.66
C GLN A 498 21.48 36.88 18.04
N LEU A 499 20.78 35.95 18.66
CA LEU A 499 20.32 36.04 20.05
C LEU A 499 20.64 34.74 20.79
N GLN A 500 20.82 34.83 22.11
CA GLN A 500 21.00 33.64 22.94
C GLN A 500 19.71 32.80 22.90
N SER A 501 19.83 31.52 22.57
CA SER A 501 18.66 30.63 22.57
C SER A 501 18.20 30.38 24.00
N LYS A 502 16.88 30.17 24.17
CA LYS A 502 16.33 29.65 25.43
C LYS A 502 16.80 28.22 25.70
N ARG A 503 17.16 27.47 24.66
CA ARG A 503 17.70 26.11 24.78
C ARG A 503 19.18 26.17 25.13
N LYS A 504 19.56 25.59 26.27
CA LYS A 504 20.96 25.53 26.72
C LYS A 504 21.82 24.84 25.65
N GLY A 505 22.96 25.44 25.31
CA GLY A 505 23.86 24.92 24.28
C GLY A 505 23.46 25.27 22.85
N PHE A 506 22.47 26.12 22.63
CA PHE A 506 22.05 26.56 21.29
C PHE A 506 22.08 28.08 21.14
N ILE A 507 22.15 28.53 19.89
CA ILE A 507 22.13 29.94 19.49
C ILE A 507 21.02 30.13 18.45
N ASP A 508 20.21 31.18 18.60
CA ASP A 508 19.13 31.53 17.67
C ASP A 508 19.62 32.60 16.69
N TYR A 509 19.43 32.36 15.40
CA TYR A 509 19.74 33.26 14.30
C TYR A 509 18.45 33.63 13.57
N TYR A 510 18.22 34.93 13.38
CA TYR A 510 17.03 35.46 12.72
C TYR A 510 17.39 36.07 11.37
N ILE A 511 16.69 35.62 10.34
CA ILE A 511 16.98 35.91 8.93
C ILE A 511 15.71 36.44 8.24
N PRO A 512 15.78 37.54 7.48
CA PRO A 512 14.63 38.03 6.70
C PRO A 512 14.34 37.15 5.49
N THR A 513 13.07 37.02 5.13
CA THR A 513 12.62 36.19 4.00
C THR A 513 12.52 36.98 2.68
N GLY A 514 12.27 36.28 1.57
CA GLY A 514 12.14 36.91 0.24
C GLY A 514 13.34 37.77 -0.15
N ASP A 515 13.07 38.93 -0.74
CA ASP A 515 14.08 39.92 -1.16
C ASP A 515 14.45 40.91 -0.05
N VAL A 516 13.84 40.79 1.13
CA VAL A 516 14.13 41.67 2.26
C VAL A 516 15.56 41.43 2.74
N ALA A 517 16.38 42.49 2.69
CA ALA A 517 17.81 42.39 3.02
C ALA A 517 18.08 42.47 4.52
N ASN A 518 17.27 43.24 5.27
CA ASN A 518 17.56 43.57 6.66
C ASN A 518 16.43 43.13 7.61
N ILE A 519 16.79 42.79 8.84
CA ILE A 519 15.85 42.50 9.93
C ILE A 519 16.26 43.29 11.17
N THR A 520 15.28 43.82 11.89
CA THR A 520 15.47 44.66 13.09
C THR A 520 15.12 43.90 14.37
N LYS A 521 15.65 44.36 15.51
CA LYS A 521 15.31 43.79 16.83
C LYS A 521 13.81 43.93 17.15
N ASN A 522 13.16 45.00 16.71
CA ASN A 522 11.73 45.23 16.93
C ASN A 522 10.86 44.22 16.19
N GLU A 523 11.22 43.86 14.95
CA GLU A 523 10.54 42.81 14.19
C GLU A 523 10.69 41.45 14.85
N ILE A 524 11.89 41.12 15.36
CA ILE A 524 12.12 39.88 16.11
C ILE A 524 11.29 39.85 17.39
N GLN A 525 11.24 40.95 18.15
CA GLN A 525 10.39 41.04 19.34
C GLN A 525 8.91 40.84 18.99
N ARG A 526 8.43 41.43 17.89
CA ARG A 526 7.05 41.24 17.42
C ARG A 526 6.77 39.79 17.04
N TYR A 527 7.69 39.13 16.34
CA TYR A 527 7.60 37.71 16.03
C TYR A 527 7.59 36.83 17.29
N GLN A 528 8.47 37.10 18.26
CA GLN A 528 8.59 36.35 19.50
C GLN A 528 7.37 36.46 20.41
N ARG A 529 6.57 37.53 20.31
CA ARG A 529 5.33 37.69 21.09
C ARG A 529 4.29 36.62 20.75
N LYS A 530 4.34 36.01 19.56
CA LYS A 530 3.38 34.98 19.10
C LYS A 530 1.90 35.39 19.33
N GLN A 531 1.62 36.67 19.11
CA GLN A 531 0.29 37.27 19.25
C GLN A 531 -0.15 37.84 17.91
N TRP A 532 -1.33 37.44 17.48
CA TRP A 532 -1.90 37.83 16.19
C TRP A 532 -3.39 38.15 16.35
N THR A 533 -3.87 39.12 15.58
CA THR A 533 -5.28 39.51 15.55
C THR A 533 -6.02 39.00 14.31
N SER A 534 -5.29 38.51 13.30
CA SER A 534 -5.84 37.95 12.06
C SER A 534 -4.91 36.89 11.44
N SER A 535 -5.47 36.00 10.63
CA SER A 535 -4.70 34.98 9.89
C SER A 535 -3.70 35.58 8.90
N ALA A 536 -4.04 36.72 8.27
CA ALA A 536 -3.13 37.45 7.40
C ALA A 536 -1.90 37.95 8.18
N GLN A 537 -2.11 38.55 9.35
CA GLN A 537 -1.02 39.01 10.20
C GLN A 537 -0.12 37.85 10.67
N PHE A 538 -0.72 36.68 10.94
CA PHE A 538 0.04 35.47 11.24
C PHE A 538 0.93 35.07 10.06
N LYS A 539 0.38 34.96 8.85
CA LYS A 539 1.12 34.59 7.63
C LYS A 539 2.31 35.55 7.39
N ASP A 540 2.06 36.86 7.48
CA ASP A 540 3.09 37.87 7.25
C ASP A 540 4.25 37.75 8.24
N LEU A 541 3.97 37.52 9.53
CA LEU A 541 5.01 37.43 10.55
C LEU A 541 5.72 36.06 10.56
N GLN A 542 4.97 34.97 10.39
CA GLN A 542 5.50 33.61 10.44
C GLN A 542 6.39 33.30 9.24
N PHE A 543 6.00 33.78 8.05
CA PHE A 543 6.76 33.58 6.81
C PHE A 543 7.63 34.79 6.44
N GLY A 544 7.61 35.85 7.26
CA GLY A 544 8.48 37.03 7.14
C GLY A 544 9.85 36.85 7.78
N ILE A 545 10.01 35.88 8.70
CA ILE A 545 11.25 35.64 9.43
C ILE A 545 11.57 34.14 9.51
N TRP A 546 12.77 33.76 9.07
CA TRP A 546 13.34 32.45 9.36
C TRP A 546 14.17 32.51 10.64
N LYS A 547 13.77 31.71 11.63
CA LYS A 547 14.54 31.41 12.83
C LYS A 547 15.32 30.12 12.60
N VAL A 548 16.64 30.19 12.68
CA VAL A 548 17.55 29.05 12.64
C VAL A 548 18.19 28.89 14.02
N THR A 549 18.08 27.72 14.62
CA THR A 549 18.67 27.42 15.94
C THR A 549 19.79 26.39 15.75
N LEU A 550 21.04 26.75 16.03
CA LEU A 550 22.20 25.86 15.87
C LEU A 550 22.82 25.53 17.24
N PRO A 551 23.43 24.34 17.40
CA PRO A 551 24.29 24.04 18.55
C PRO A 551 25.45 25.03 18.65
N ASN A 552 25.92 25.27 19.88
CA ASN A 552 27.14 26.03 20.13
C ASN A 552 28.41 25.29 19.68
N ILE A 553 28.34 23.95 19.59
CA ILE A 553 29.40 23.10 19.07
C ILE A 553 29.29 23.04 17.54
N GLY A 554 30.23 23.67 16.84
CA GLY A 554 30.18 23.80 15.38
C GLY A 554 30.15 22.47 14.61
N SER A 555 30.81 21.42 15.11
CA SER A 555 30.80 20.09 14.46
C SER A 555 29.41 19.44 14.42
N GLU A 556 28.51 19.85 15.32
CA GLU A 556 27.16 19.30 15.47
C GLU A 556 26.10 20.09 14.70
N TRP A 557 26.48 21.00 13.82
CA TRP A 557 25.56 21.91 13.11
C TRP A 557 24.36 21.22 12.42
N LYS A 558 24.50 19.94 12.04
CA LYS A 558 23.41 19.12 11.47
C LYS A 558 22.24 18.91 12.42
N ASN A 559 22.48 18.99 13.73
CA ASN A 559 21.45 18.98 14.78
C ASN A 559 20.70 20.31 14.90
N GLY A 560 20.89 21.22 13.94
CA GLY A 560 20.22 22.50 13.86
C GLY A 560 18.76 22.40 13.46
N PHE A 561 17.98 23.41 13.82
CA PHE A 561 16.55 23.52 13.54
C PHE A 561 16.24 24.78 12.75
N CYS A 562 15.19 24.75 11.93
CA CYS A 562 14.68 25.95 11.27
C CYS A 562 13.16 25.92 11.17
N ASN A 563 12.49 27.06 11.32
CA ASN A 563 11.04 27.16 11.17
C ASN A 563 10.57 27.25 9.71
N CYS A 564 11.48 27.20 8.72
CA CYS A 564 11.07 27.34 7.33
C CYS A 564 10.35 26.08 6.81
N PRO A 565 9.43 26.20 5.85
CA PRO A 565 8.66 25.06 5.33
C PRO A 565 9.55 23.91 4.83
N ASN A 566 10.66 24.22 4.17
CA ASN A 566 11.61 23.19 3.70
C ASN A 566 12.25 22.42 4.85
N PHE A 567 12.50 23.03 6.01
CA PHE A 567 13.04 22.29 7.15
C PHE A 567 11.96 21.42 7.79
N LEU A 568 10.77 21.98 8.03
CA LEU A 568 9.67 21.23 8.62
C LEU A 568 9.32 20.01 7.79
N LYS A 569 9.32 20.15 6.46
CA LYS A 569 9.08 19.04 5.55
C LYS A 569 10.28 18.10 5.48
N GLU A 570 11.49 18.61 5.22
CA GLU A 570 12.63 17.77 4.78
C GLU A 570 13.71 17.52 5.85
N TYR A 571 13.52 17.99 7.07
CA TYR A 571 14.45 17.93 8.20
C TYR A 571 15.82 18.59 8.00
N ILE A 572 16.05 19.18 6.83
CA ILE A 572 17.25 19.95 6.51
C ILE A 572 16.91 21.00 5.45
N CYS A 573 17.45 22.21 5.59
CA CYS A 573 17.17 23.31 4.67
C CYS A 573 18.43 24.13 4.35
N LYS A 574 18.33 24.95 3.31
CA LYS A 574 19.43 25.85 2.89
C LYS A 574 19.85 26.83 3.99
N HIS A 575 18.97 27.20 4.92
CA HIS A 575 19.27 28.15 5.99
C HIS A 575 20.17 27.53 7.06
N VAL A 576 19.87 26.30 7.52
CA VAL A 576 20.73 25.57 8.48
C VAL A 576 22.12 25.36 7.88
N ILE A 577 22.17 24.83 6.65
CA ILE A 577 23.43 24.55 5.97
C ILE A 577 24.20 25.85 5.70
N GLY A 578 23.54 26.88 5.20
CA GLY A 578 24.22 28.12 4.83
C GLY A 578 24.67 28.94 6.04
N MET A 579 23.95 28.89 7.17
CA MET A 579 24.44 29.39 8.44
C MET A 579 25.70 28.63 8.89
N ALA A 580 25.71 27.30 8.79
CA ALA A 580 26.88 26.50 9.10
C ALA A 580 28.09 26.83 8.18
N ILE A 581 27.85 27.10 6.89
CA ILE A 581 28.90 27.58 5.96
C ILE A 581 29.42 28.95 6.39
N GLY A 582 28.52 29.92 6.65
CA GLY A 582 28.88 31.29 7.04
C GLY A 582 29.66 31.36 8.35
N LEU A 583 29.30 30.50 9.32
CA LEU A 583 29.98 30.35 10.61
C LEU A 583 31.23 29.44 10.56
N LYS A 584 31.59 28.94 9.37
CA LYS A 584 32.74 28.04 9.13
C LYS A 584 32.67 26.72 9.90
N HIS A 585 31.46 26.25 10.23
CA HIS A 585 31.20 24.94 10.84
C HIS A 585 31.29 23.79 9.82
N CYS A 586 31.06 24.08 8.54
CA CYS A 586 31.24 23.11 7.47
C CYS A 586 31.81 23.76 6.20
N LYS A 587 32.36 22.93 5.30
CA LYS A 587 32.81 23.34 3.96
C LYS A 587 31.88 22.72 2.93
N PRO A 588 31.29 23.52 2.01
CA PRO A 588 30.48 22.95 0.96
C PRO A 588 31.36 22.17 -0.03
N PRO A 589 30.83 21.10 -0.67
CA PRO A 589 31.51 20.37 -1.72
C PRO A 589 32.00 21.30 -2.83
N SER A 590 33.14 21.01 -3.46
CA SER A 590 33.71 21.88 -4.51
C SER A 590 32.74 22.11 -5.67
N ILE A 591 32.03 21.06 -6.11
CA ILE A 591 31.02 21.11 -7.18
C ILE A 591 29.84 22.03 -6.80
N ALA A 592 29.49 22.13 -5.51
CA ALA A 592 28.43 23.03 -5.06
C ALA A 592 28.82 24.52 -5.16
N LYS A 593 30.11 24.82 -5.38
CA LYS A 593 30.65 26.16 -5.54
C LYS A 593 30.74 26.59 -7.00
N ASP A 594 30.20 25.81 -7.95
CA ASP A 594 30.25 26.09 -9.39
C ASP A 594 29.53 27.40 -9.73
N VAL A 595 30.26 28.50 -9.53
CA VAL A 595 30.03 29.80 -10.14
C VAL A 595 30.68 29.70 -11.52
N PRO A 596 29.96 29.96 -12.63
CA PRO A 596 30.58 29.97 -13.94
C PRO A 596 31.81 30.89 -13.93
N LEU A 597 32.96 30.39 -14.39
CA LEU A 597 34.22 31.14 -14.55
C LEU A 597 34.10 32.12 -15.73
N GLY A 598 33.07 32.96 -15.72
CA GLY A 598 32.71 33.87 -16.80
C GLY A 598 32.30 33.16 -18.09
N GLU A 599 31.45 33.81 -18.88
CA GLU A 599 31.33 33.46 -20.29
C GLU A 599 32.68 33.65 -20.97
N LYS A 600 33.00 32.82 -21.98
CA LYS A 600 34.16 32.99 -22.84
C LYS A 600 34.24 34.45 -23.29
N ARG A 601 35.25 35.19 -22.82
CA ARG A 601 35.43 36.61 -23.15
C ARG A 601 35.39 36.77 -24.67
N LYS A 602 34.59 37.71 -25.17
CA LYS A 602 34.59 38.09 -26.59
C LYS A 602 36.03 38.38 -27.03
N ARG A 603 36.39 37.98 -28.24
CA ARG A 603 37.75 38.15 -28.81
C ARG A 603 38.13 39.64 -28.73
N GLY A 604 39.21 39.97 -28.02
CA GLY A 604 39.73 41.34 -27.89
C GLY A 604 40.20 41.69 -26.47
N ARG A 605 41.07 42.70 -26.36
CA ARG A 605 41.53 43.24 -25.07
C ARG A 605 40.35 43.89 -24.34
N PRO A 606 40.14 43.64 -23.02
CA PRO A 606 39.15 44.36 -22.23
C PRO A 606 39.36 45.87 -22.36
N ARG A 607 38.29 46.64 -22.58
CA ARG A 607 38.38 48.12 -22.53
C ARG A 607 38.91 48.51 -21.15
N LYS A 608 39.92 49.40 -21.12
CA LYS A 608 40.39 50.00 -19.86
C LYS A 608 39.19 50.61 -19.13
N ALA A 609 39.09 50.38 -17.82
CA ALA A 609 38.06 51.00 -17.00
C ALA A 609 38.15 52.52 -17.16
N THR A 610 37.06 53.14 -17.60
CA THR A 610 36.91 54.60 -17.53
C THR A 610 36.85 54.98 -16.06
N GLN A 611 37.66 55.97 -15.65
CA GLN A 611 37.62 56.56 -14.31
C GLN A 611 36.17 56.92 -13.97
N ALA A 612 35.72 56.50 -12.79
CA ALA A 612 34.45 56.95 -12.25
C ALA A 612 34.50 58.49 -12.13
N LEU A 613 33.48 59.17 -12.66
CA LEU A 613 33.25 60.59 -12.43
C LEU A 613 33.11 60.79 -10.92
N LEU A 614 34.13 61.39 -10.30
CA LEU A 614 33.98 62.05 -9.02
C LEU A 614 33.21 63.34 -9.32
N ILE A 615 31.98 63.42 -8.82
CA ILE A 615 31.22 64.67 -8.76
C ILE A 615 31.65 65.32 -7.44
N ASP A 616 32.34 66.45 -7.54
CA ASP A 616 32.67 67.33 -6.41
C ASP A 616 31.42 68.04 -5.86
#